data_AF-A0A1W1DFZ2-F1
#
_entry.id   AF-A0A1W1DFZ2-F1
#
_cell.length_a   1.000
_cell.length_b   1.000
_cell.length_c   1.000
_cell.angle_alpha   90.00
_cell.angle_beta   90.00
_cell.angle_gamma   90.00
#
_symmetry.space_group_name_H-M   'P 1'
#
loop_
_entity.id
_entity.type
_entity.pdbx_description
1 polymer ?
#
loop_
_entity_poly.entity_id
_entity_poly.type
_entity_poly.pdbx_seq_one_letter_code
_entity_poly.pdbx_strand_id
1 'polypeptide(L)'
;MMPFSRRDLLDLLLMQDSIANIAKDVSGLMINRKMTLPNEIFDDMIELTDVCIKTSATALKAVNELDELLETAFGNRERKVVGSIINDINDLESKSDKIQHVIRAKLFPLEASLPPVDVIFYYRAVEWLGELADAAQKGELMEIIAQYGDVLLVLAVVFGLFMAWGVGANDVANAMGTSVGSGAITIKQAIIIAIIFEFAGAILAGGEVTATIRKGILDAAIFTDSPHLLVYGMLASLLSAGTWLMIASSLGWPVSTTHSIVGAIVGFGAVGVGVDAVAWGKVGNIAMSWVVSPILAGSIAFILFRSLQNLIIDTKHPFDNAKKYVPYYMFLVGFVISLVTIFKGLKHVGLSFDLGTSYLLAIGFGVLVALVGTIIIRRIQIDPNENENFHFTSMERIFSVLMIITAAAMAFAHGSNDVANAIGPLAAIYGVIESGGMIGAKSALPVWVLLVGGGGIVFGLVTYGHKVIATVGTGITQLTPSRGFAATLAAAATVVIASGTGLPVSTTQVLVGAVLGVGLARGLAALDTRVINKIFLSWLITLPAGAIMSIIFFFIIKSLFGA
;
A
#
# COMPACT_ATOMS: atom_id res chain seq x y z
N MET A 1 2.83 32.81 8.15
CA MET A 1 3.48 31.48 8.17
C MET A 1 4.93 31.70 7.77
N MET A 2 5.89 31.02 8.40
CA MET A 2 7.26 31.02 7.85
C MET A 2 7.23 30.29 6.51
N PRO A 3 7.94 30.80 5.49
CA PRO A 3 7.92 30.23 4.14
C PRO A 3 8.67 28.88 4.05
N PHE A 4 9.47 28.56 5.06
CA PHE A 4 10.12 27.26 5.24
C PHE A 4 9.71 26.62 6.56
N SER A 5 9.80 25.30 6.65
CA SER A 5 9.58 24.61 7.92
C SER A 5 10.76 24.91 8.86
N ARG A 6 10.49 24.91 10.17
CA ARG A 6 11.57 25.04 11.19
C ARG A 6 12.60 23.92 11.07
N ARG A 7 12.22 22.78 10.49
CA ARG A 7 13.08 21.62 10.33
C ARG A 7 14.07 21.83 9.19
N ASP A 8 13.61 22.34 8.05
CA ASP A 8 14.47 22.64 6.90
C ASP A 8 15.56 23.66 7.25
N LEU A 9 15.20 24.67 8.06
CA LEU A 9 16.16 25.64 8.60
C LEU A 9 17.18 25.01 9.55
N LEU A 10 16.76 24.04 10.37
CA LEU A 10 17.67 23.32 11.28
C LEU A 10 18.60 22.39 10.49
N ASP A 11 18.10 21.71 9.46
CA ASP A 11 18.88 20.82 8.63
C ASP A 11 19.90 21.59 7.77
N LEU A 12 19.53 22.76 7.25
CA LEU A 12 20.44 23.69 6.60
C LEU A 12 21.55 24.17 7.54
N LEU A 13 21.22 24.43 8.80
CA LEU A 13 22.16 24.86 9.83
C LEU A 13 23.11 23.73 10.25
N LEU A 14 22.61 22.49 10.35
CA LEU A 14 23.42 21.29 10.60
C LEU A 14 24.39 20.99 9.46
N MET A 15 23.98 21.21 8.21
CA MET A 15 24.86 21.08 7.05
C MET A 15 26.03 22.08 7.11
N GLN A 16 25.73 23.36 7.39
CA GLN A 16 26.76 24.39 7.53
C GLN A 16 27.75 24.06 8.67
N ASP A 17 27.23 23.55 9.79
CA ASP A 17 28.07 23.08 10.90
C ASP A 17 28.94 21.88 10.50
N SER A 18 28.40 20.92 9.73
CA SER A 18 29.14 19.77 9.23
C SER A 18 30.33 20.19 8.36
N ILE A 19 30.15 21.15 7.45
CA ILE A 19 31.24 21.66 6.59
C ILE A 19 32.36 22.27 7.46
N ALA A 20 31.99 23.06 8.47
CA ALA A 20 32.95 23.67 9.39
C ALA A 20 33.71 22.63 10.23
N ASN A 21 33.01 21.60 10.71
CA ASN A 21 33.60 20.51 11.49
C ASN A 21 34.59 19.70 10.67
N ILE A 22 34.22 19.30 9.45
CA ILE A 22 35.10 18.53 8.56
C ILE A 22 36.36 19.35 8.22
N ALA A 23 36.22 20.64 7.88
CA ALA A 23 37.36 21.52 7.61
C ALA A 23 38.31 21.65 8.82
N LYS A 24 37.75 21.73 10.03
CA LYS A 24 38.52 21.73 11.27
C LYS A 24 39.24 20.40 11.51
N ASP A 25 38.60 19.27 11.22
CA ASP A 25 39.17 17.94 11.43
C ASP A 25 40.31 17.66 10.43
N VAL A 26 40.14 18.02 9.16
CA VAL A 26 41.20 17.92 8.14
C VAL A 26 42.41 18.79 8.52
N SER A 27 42.18 20.05 8.86
CA SER A 27 43.28 20.96 9.25
C SER A 27 43.95 20.53 10.55
N GLY A 28 43.18 20.08 11.54
CA GLY A 28 43.68 19.53 12.80
C GLY A 28 44.54 18.29 12.59
N LEU A 29 44.15 17.39 11.68
CA LEU A 29 44.92 16.22 11.32
C LEU A 29 46.28 16.62 10.72
N MET A 30 46.27 17.49 9.71
CA MET A 30 47.48 17.92 8.99
C MET A 30 48.47 18.63 9.90
N ILE A 31 47.98 19.54 10.77
CA ILE A 31 48.83 20.33 11.67
C ILE A 31 49.37 19.47 12.82
N ASN A 32 48.50 18.74 13.54
CA ASN A 32 48.90 18.02 14.76
C ASN A 32 49.88 16.89 14.46
N ARG A 33 49.72 16.24 13.31
CA ARG A 33 50.64 15.18 12.85
C ARG A 33 51.83 15.73 12.06
N LYS A 34 51.87 17.04 11.77
CA LYS A 34 52.87 17.69 10.92
C LYS A 34 53.05 16.95 9.58
N MET A 35 51.94 16.61 8.96
CA MET A 35 51.95 15.81 7.73
C MET A 35 52.58 16.59 6.58
N THR A 36 53.44 15.93 5.81
CA THR A 36 54.06 16.47 4.60
C THR A 36 53.60 15.65 3.41
N LEU A 37 52.84 16.26 2.50
CA LEU A 37 52.33 15.57 1.33
C LEU A 37 53.50 15.14 0.41
N PRO A 38 53.50 13.91 -0.11
CA PRO A 38 54.41 13.49 -1.19
C PRO A 38 54.28 14.41 -2.42
N ASN A 39 55.40 14.68 -3.09
CA ASN A 39 55.44 15.58 -4.25
C ASN A 39 54.52 15.09 -5.38
N GLU A 40 54.34 13.78 -5.50
CA GLU A 40 53.54 13.11 -6.53
C GLU A 40 52.04 13.40 -6.42
N ILE A 41 51.55 13.70 -5.21
CA ILE A 41 50.13 14.00 -4.95
C ILE A 41 49.88 15.44 -4.48
N PHE A 42 50.94 16.23 -4.29
CA PHE A 42 50.85 17.57 -3.73
C PHE A 42 49.91 18.47 -4.54
N ASP A 43 50.13 18.55 -5.85
CA ASP A 43 49.33 19.42 -6.73
C ASP A 43 47.87 18.96 -6.80
N ASP A 44 47.61 17.65 -6.86
CA ASP A 44 46.25 17.12 -6.91
C ASP A 44 45.50 17.33 -5.58
N MET A 45 46.20 17.23 -4.45
CA MET A 45 45.62 17.51 -3.12
C MET A 45 45.23 18.98 -2.97
N ILE A 46 46.07 19.89 -3.50
CA ILE A 46 45.75 21.32 -3.54
C ILE A 46 44.56 21.56 -4.47
N GLU A 47 44.52 20.91 -5.65
CA GLU A 47 43.37 21.03 -6.57
C GLU A 47 42.08 20.51 -5.94
N LEU A 48 42.10 19.35 -5.28
CA LEU A 48 40.95 18.81 -4.55
C LEU A 48 40.45 19.81 -3.50
N THR A 49 41.37 20.36 -2.71
CA THR A 49 41.04 21.35 -1.67
C THR A 49 40.38 22.60 -2.28
N ASP A 50 40.89 23.11 -3.41
CA ASP A 50 40.32 24.26 -4.12
C ASP A 50 38.93 23.96 -4.68
N VAL A 51 38.71 22.76 -5.22
CA VAL A 51 37.39 22.31 -5.68
C VAL A 51 36.41 22.24 -4.51
N CYS A 52 36.78 21.63 -3.39
CA CYS A 52 35.93 21.54 -2.19
C CYS A 52 35.56 22.92 -1.62
N ILE A 53 36.50 23.87 -1.62
CA ILE A 53 36.25 25.27 -1.23
C ILE A 53 35.26 25.92 -2.20
N LYS A 54 35.45 25.73 -3.51
CA LYS A 54 34.53 26.25 -4.54
C LYS A 54 33.13 25.66 -4.39
N THR A 55 32.99 24.36 -4.18
CA THR A 55 31.70 23.71 -3.95
C THR A 55 30.98 24.33 -2.75
N SER A 56 31.70 24.51 -1.63
CA SER A 56 31.16 25.15 -0.42
C SER A 56 30.76 26.61 -0.65
N ALA A 57 31.55 27.37 -1.41
CA ALA A 57 31.25 28.76 -1.74
C ALA A 57 30.04 28.89 -2.68
N THR A 58 29.89 27.97 -3.64
CA THR A 58 28.73 27.91 -4.54
C THR A 58 27.48 27.51 -3.77
N ALA A 59 27.56 26.56 -2.83
CA ALA A 59 26.45 26.21 -1.93
C ALA A 59 26.03 27.41 -1.07
N LEU A 60 26.98 28.17 -0.50
CA LEU A 60 26.68 29.41 0.22
C LEU A 60 25.99 30.44 -0.68
N LYS A 61 26.40 30.54 -1.95
CA LYS A 61 25.74 31.41 -2.93
C LYS A 61 24.29 30.98 -3.14
N ALA A 62 24.02 29.67 -3.30
CA ALA A 62 22.65 29.16 -3.40
C ALA A 62 21.81 29.56 -2.18
N VAL A 63 22.36 29.42 -0.97
CA VAL A 63 21.68 29.82 0.28
C VAL A 63 21.37 31.32 0.32
N ASN A 64 22.28 32.18 -0.11
CA ASN A 64 22.04 33.63 -0.12
C ASN A 64 20.98 34.03 -1.16
N GLU A 65 20.88 33.30 -2.27
CA GLU A 65 19.87 33.55 -3.32
C GLU A 65 18.47 33.06 -2.90
N LEU A 66 18.37 32.19 -1.87
CA LEU A 66 17.07 31.82 -1.27
C LEU A 66 16.36 33.02 -0.64
N ASP A 67 17.09 33.99 -0.10
CA ASP A 67 16.50 35.21 0.46
C ASP A 67 15.81 36.06 -0.63
N GLU A 68 16.42 36.17 -1.81
CA GLU A 68 15.80 36.85 -2.96
C GLU A 68 14.59 36.07 -3.52
N LEU A 69 14.66 34.73 -3.53
CA LEU A 69 13.52 33.87 -3.89
C LEU A 69 12.32 34.05 -2.95
N LEU A 70 12.57 34.23 -1.65
CA LEU A 70 11.54 34.49 -0.66
C LEU A 70 10.87 35.84 -0.85
N GLU A 71 11.64 36.89 -1.12
CA GLU A 71 11.10 38.24 -1.35
C GLU A 71 10.26 38.32 -2.63
N THR A 72 10.61 37.54 -3.65
CA THR A 72 9.94 37.54 -4.96
C THR A 72 8.80 36.52 -5.06
N ALA A 73 8.48 35.79 -3.98
CA ALA A 73 7.49 34.71 -3.95
C ALA A 73 7.76 33.65 -5.05
N PHE A 74 9.02 33.23 -5.19
CA PHE A 74 9.46 32.22 -6.15
C PHE A 74 9.17 32.59 -7.61
N GLY A 75 9.64 33.77 -8.04
CA GLY A 75 9.60 34.16 -9.45
C GLY A 75 10.30 33.16 -10.38
N ASN A 76 9.88 33.14 -11.65
CA ASN A 76 10.43 32.20 -12.66
C ASN A 76 11.90 32.47 -13.01
N ARG A 77 12.42 33.68 -12.75
CA ARG A 77 13.80 34.06 -13.06
C ARG A 77 14.74 33.58 -11.97
N GLU A 78 14.36 33.79 -10.73
CA GLU A 78 15.09 33.46 -9.51
C GLU A 78 15.20 31.94 -9.34
N ARG A 79 14.13 31.20 -9.69
CA ARG A 79 14.18 29.72 -9.76
C ARG A 79 15.20 29.18 -10.78
N LYS A 80 15.37 29.84 -11.92
CA LYS A 80 16.39 29.46 -12.92
C LYS A 80 17.80 29.77 -12.44
N VAL A 81 17.97 30.83 -11.66
CA VAL A 81 19.27 31.19 -11.08
C VAL A 81 19.70 30.12 -10.08
N VAL A 82 18.83 29.74 -9.14
CA VAL A 82 19.17 28.69 -8.16
C VAL A 82 19.37 27.34 -8.83
N GLY A 83 18.52 26.94 -9.78
CA GLY A 83 18.74 25.70 -10.55
C GLY A 83 20.06 25.68 -11.35
N SER A 84 20.54 26.84 -11.84
CA SER A 84 21.87 26.91 -12.47
C SER A 84 22.99 26.71 -11.46
N ILE A 85 22.86 27.28 -10.26
CA ILE A 85 23.85 27.16 -9.19
C ILE A 85 23.94 25.71 -8.71
N ILE A 86 22.79 25.01 -8.66
CA ILE A 86 22.72 23.58 -8.33
C ILE A 86 23.51 22.73 -9.33
N ASN A 87 23.32 22.99 -10.63
CA ASN A 87 24.09 22.27 -11.65
C ASN A 87 25.59 22.53 -11.53
N ASP A 88 26.00 23.76 -11.20
CA ASP A 88 27.41 24.10 -10.99
C ASP A 88 28.01 23.34 -9.79
N ILE A 89 27.25 23.11 -8.71
CA ILE A 89 27.68 22.34 -7.53
C ILE A 89 27.83 20.86 -7.88
N ASN A 90 26.89 20.28 -8.62
CA ASN A 90 26.98 18.89 -9.08
C ASN A 90 28.18 18.65 -10.00
N ASP A 91 28.49 19.61 -10.88
CA ASP A 91 29.68 19.54 -11.73
C ASP A 91 30.98 19.61 -10.91
N LEU A 92 31.00 20.43 -9.85
CA LEU A 92 32.14 20.55 -8.93
C LEU A 92 32.32 19.29 -8.06
N GLU A 93 31.24 18.68 -7.58
CA GLU A 93 31.28 17.40 -6.87
C GLU A 93 31.81 16.27 -7.78
N SER A 94 31.29 16.17 -9.00
CA SER A 94 31.80 15.19 -9.97
C SER A 94 33.29 15.41 -10.29
N LYS A 95 33.74 16.66 -10.25
CA LYS A 95 35.17 17.00 -10.40
C LYS A 95 35.98 16.56 -9.17
N SER A 96 35.47 16.79 -7.96
CA SER A 96 36.08 16.34 -6.69
C SER A 96 36.32 14.82 -6.73
N ASP A 97 35.32 14.04 -7.09
CA ASP A 97 35.41 12.58 -7.18
C ASP A 97 36.48 12.09 -8.16
N LYS A 98 36.57 12.73 -9.33
CA LYS A 98 37.61 12.41 -10.32
C LYS A 98 39.00 12.67 -9.75
N ILE A 99 39.20 13.78 -9.04
CA ILE A 99 40.49 14.11 -8.42
C ILE A 99 40.81 13.13 -7.28
N GLN A 100 39.83 12.78 -6.44
CA GLN A 100 40.01 11.75 -5.41
C GLN A 100 40.51 10.43 -6.00
N HIS A 101 39.92 9.98 -7.12
CA HIS A 101 40.38 8.79 -7.82
C HIS A 101 41.81 8.91 -8.33
N VAL A 102 42.19 10.07 -8.89
CA VAL A 102 43.57 10.32 -9.36
C VAL A 102 44.56 10.27 -8.19
N ILE A 103 44.25 10.92 -7.06
CA ILE A 103 45.11 10.91 -5.88
C ILE A 103 45.30 9.49 -5.35
N ARG A 104 44.21 8.72 -5.21
CA ARG A 104 44.27 7.33 -4.74
C ARG A 104 45.10 6.45 -5.68
N ALA A 105 44.98 6.63 -6.98
CA ALA A 105 45.77 5.89 -7.98
C ALA A 105 47.27 6.23 -7.91
N LYS A 106 47.62 7.49 -7.63
CA LYS A 106 49.02 7.93 -7.43
C LYS A 106 49.58 7.52 -6.08
N LEU A 107 48.73 7.42 -5.05
CA LEU A 107 49.13 7.03 -3.70
C LEU A 107 49.42 5.51 -3.59
N PHE A 108 48.65 4.67 -4.29
CA PHE A 108 48.80 3.21 -4.27
C PHE A 108 50.24 2.69 -4.54
N PRO A 109 50.98 3.13 -5.58
CA PRO A 109 52.35 2.69 -5.79
C PRO A 109 53.34 3.23 -4.75
N LEU A 110 52.99 4.29 -4.02
CA LEU A 110 53.82 4.90 -2.97
C LEU A 110 53.63 4.21 -1.61
N GLU A 111 52.63 3.34 -1.46
CA GLU A 111 52.35 2.66 -0.17
C GLU A 111 53.53 1.83 0.33
N ALA A 112 54.29 1.23 -0.60
CA ALA A 112 55.45 0.41 -0.26
C ALA A 112 56.66 1.23 0.20
N SER A 113 56.75 2.51 -0.17
CA SER A 113 57.88 3.39 0.12
C SER A 113 57.60 4.36 1.28
N LEU A 114 56.36 4.50 1.71
CA LEU A 114 55.93 5.41 2.78
C LEU A 114 55.64 4.66 4.10
N PRO A 115 55.74 5.34 5.26
CA PRO A 115 55.30 4.77 6.52
C PRO A 115 53.80 4.41 6.47
N PRO A 116 53.40 3.16 6.81
CA PRO A 116 52.01 2.70 6.66
C PRO A 116 50.97 3.56 7.39
N VAL A 117 51.36 4.14 8.53
CA VAL A 117 50.48 5.02 9.31
C VAL A 117 50.18 6.32 8.53
N ASP A 118 51.18 6.89 7.87
CA ASP A 118 51.01 8.15 7.14
C ASP A 118 50.20 7.94 5.86
N VAL A 119 50.39 6.79 5.19
CA VAL A 119 49.56 6.34 4.06
C VAL A 119 48.08 6.32 4.43
N ILE A 120 47.72 5.72 5.57
CA ILE A 120 46.34 5.68 6.06
C ILE A 120 45.79 7.10 6.27
N PHE A 121 46.59 8.01 6.83
CA PHE A 121 46.15 9.38 7.06
C PHE A 121 46.07 10.21 5.77
N TYR A 122 46.85 9.92 4.74
CA TYR A 122 46.66 10.53 3.41
C TYR A 122 45.33 10.09 2.80
N TYR A 123 45.01 8.79 2.82
CA TYR A 123 43.70 8.31 2.39
C TYR A 123 42.56 8.94 3.19
N ARG A 124 42.72 9.07 4.52
CA ARG A 124 41.74 9.73 5.38
C ARG A 124 41.55 11.21 5.03
N ALA A 125 42.63 11.93 4.75
CA ALA A 125 42.56 13.34 4.35
C ALA A 125 41.82 13.51 3.01
N VAL A 126 42.06 12.62 2.04
CA VAL A 126 41.33 12.60 0.76
C VAL A 126 39.85 12.31 0.97
N GLU A 127 39.51 11.32 1.81
CA GLU A 127 38.14 10.96 2.15
C GLU A 127 37.40 12.12 2.82
N TRP A 128 37.98 12.75 3.84
CA TRP A 128 37.35 13.90 4.51
C TRP A 128 37.21 15.13 3.63
N LEU A 129 38.15 15.38 2.71
CA LEU A 129 37.97 16.43 1.70
C LEU A 129 36.80 16.11 0.75
N GLY A 130 36.63 14.84 0.37
CA GLY A 130 35.46 14.38 -0.38
C GLY A 130 34.15 14.62 0.39
N GLU A 131 34.09 14.17 1.64
CA GLU A 131 32.92 14.37 2.52
C GLU A 131 32.53 15.84 2.68
N LEU A 132 33.50 16.76 2.61
CA LEU A 132 33.25 18.21 2.65
C LEU A 132 32.47 18.67 1.40
N ALA A 133 32.85 18.19 0.21
CA ALA A 133 32.12 18.48 -1.03
C ALA A 133 30.71 17.87 -1.02
N ASP A 134 30.58 16.64 -0.53
CA ASP A 134 29.28 15.94 -0.39
C ASP A 134 28.35 16.67 0.59
N ALA A 135 28.91 17.18 1.69
CA ALA A 135 28.16 17.96 2.67
C ALA A 135 27.60 19.25 2.05
N ALA A 136 28.35 19.90 1.15
CA ALA A 136 27.90 21.08 0.42
C ALA A 136 26.81 20.76 -0.63
N GLN A 137 26.86 19.59 -1.27
CA GLN A 137 25.85 19.13 -2.23
C GLN A 137 24.53 18.70 -1.57
N LYS A 138 24.57 18.10 -0.38
CA LYS A 138 23.37 17.61 0.34
C LYS A 138 22.30 18.67 0.60
N GLY A 139 22.65 19.96 0.53
CA GLY A 139 21.69 21.06 0.58
C GLY A 139 20.70 21.14 -0.57
N GLU A 140 21.02 20.57 -1.72
CA GLU A 140 20.20 20.64 -2.94
C GLU A 140 19.08 19.60 -2.98
N LEU A 141 19.27 18.46 -2.31
CA LEU A 141 18.29 17.37 -2.30
C LEU A 141 17.00 17.76 -1.56
N MET A 142 17.08 18.76 -0.67
CA MET A 142 15.93 19.38 0.00
C MET A 142 15.12 20.27 -0.94
N GLU A 143 15.66 20.72 -2.07
CA GLU A 143 15.02 21.75 -2.89
C GLU A 143 13.90 21.21 -3.78
N ILE A 144 13.98 20.00 -4.33
CA ILE A 144 12.88 19.42 -5.14
C ILE A 144 11.66 19.08 -4.25
N ILE A 145 11.91 18.54 -3.05
CA ILE A 145 10.83 18.22 -2.09
C ILE A 145 10.30 19.49 -1.42
N ALA A 146 11.14 20.51 -1.18
CA ALA A 146 10.67 21.80 -0.67
C ALA A 146 9.95 22.65 -1.74
N GLN A 147 10.37 22.58 -3.01
CA GLN A 147 9.82 23.38 -4.11
C GLN A 147 8.55 22.77 -4.72
N TYR A 148 8.46 21.43 -4.80
CA TYR A 148 7.30 20.72 -5.36
C TYR A 148 6.54 19.86 -4.35
N GLY A 149 6.93 19.82 -3.07
CA GLY A 149 6.30 18.96 -2.05
C GLY A 149 4.79 19.11 -1.98
N ASP A 150 4.29 20.34 -1.97
CA ASP A 150 2.84 20.62 -1.96
C ASP A 150 2.15 20.10 -3.23
N VAL A 151 2.76 20.31 -4.40
CA VAL A 151 2.23 19.85 -5.69
C VAL A 151 2.20 18.33 -5.75
N LEU A 152 3.29 17.68 -5.34
CA LEU A 152 3.40 16.21 -5.30
C LEU A 152 2.42 15.60 -4.30
N LEU A 153 2.18 16.25 -3.16
CA LEU A 153 1.19 15.82 -2.20
C LEU A 153 -0.24 15.97 -2.75
N VAL A 154 -0.56 17.09 -3.40
CA VAL A 154 -1.86 17.27 -4.07
C VAL A 154 -2.07 16.21 -5.14
N LEU A 155 -1.07 15.95 -5.98
CA LEU A 155 -1.11 14.87 -6.98
C LEU A 155 -1.29 13.50 -6.32
N ALA A 156 -0.62 13.25 -5.19
CA ALA A 156 -0.76 12.02 -4.45
C ALA A 156 -2.18 11.83 -3.92
N VAL A 157 -2.80 12.88 -3.39
CA VAL A 157 -4.21 12.85 -2.95
C VAL A 157 -5.14 12.60 -4.14
N VAL A 158 -4.93 13.27 -5.27
CA VAL A 158 -5.76 13.09 -6.48
C VAL A 158 -5.61 11.67 -7.04
N PHE A 159 -4.39 11.16 -7.19
CA PHE A 159 -4.15 9.80 -7.69
C PHE A 159 -4.56 8.73 -6.69
N GLY A 160 -4.42 9.01 -5.39
CA GLY A 160 -4.93 8.16 -4.31
C GLY A 160 -6.45 8.07 -4.34
N LEU A 161 -7.16 9.19 -4.52
CA LEU A 161 -8.60 9.23 -4.72
C LEU A 161 -9.01 8.49 -5.99
N PHE A 162 -8.27 8.67 -7.08
CA PHE A 162 -8.52 7.97 -8.35
C PHE A 162 -8.34 6.45 -8.22
N MET A 163 -7.30 6.00 -7.54
CA MET A 163 -7.09 4.59 -7.21
C MET A 163 -8.19 4.05 -6.31
N ALA A 164 -8.53 4.76 -5.23
CA ALA A 164 -9.61 4.37 -4.32
C ALA A 164 -10.98 4.32 -5.02
N TRP A 165 -11.23 5.24 -5.94
CA TRP A 165 -12.39 5.25 -6.83
C TRP A 165 -12.44 3.98 -7.69
N GLY A 166 -11.31 3.62 -8.32
CA GLY A 166 -11.17 2.36 -9.07
C GLY A 166 -11.40 1.11 -8.21
N VAL A 167 -10.89 1.10 -6.98
CA VAL A 167 -11.11 0.00 -6.02
C VAL A 167 -12.60 -0.17 -5.71
N GLY A 168 -13.28 0.90 -5.30
CA GLY A 168 -14.71 0.84 -4.99
C GLY A 168 -15.59 0.48 -6.20
N ALA A 169 -15.17 0.90 -7.41
CA ALA A 169 -15.86 0.57 -8.64
C ALA A 169 -15.74 -0.92 -9.03
N ASN A 170 -14.55 -1.51 -8.90
CA ASN A 170 -14.31 -2.90 -9.30
C ASN A 170 -14.73 -3.90 -8.21
N ASP A 171 -14.32 -3.63 -6.97
CA ASP A 171 -14.28 -4.67 -5.95
C ASP A 171 -15.55 -4.75 -5.09
N VAL A 172 -16.50 -3.81 -5.20
CA VAL A 172 -17.82 -3.97 -4.53
C VAL A 172 -18.51 -5.26 -4.97
N ALA A 173 -18.27 -5.72 -6.20
CA ALA A 173 -18.78 -6.99 -6.68
C ALA A 173 -18.23 -8.18 -5.87
N ASN A 174 -17.04 -8.06 -5.28
CA ASN A 174 -16.45 -9.07 -4.41
C ASN A 174 -17.12 -9.12 -3.03
N ALA A 175 -17.62 -7.97 -2.54
CA ALA A 175 -18.32 -7.91 -1.26
C ALA A 175 -19.81 -8.27 -1.38
N MET A 176 -20.46 -7.81 -2.46
CA MET A 176 -21.92 -7.82 -2.60
C MET A 176 -22.44 -8.70 -3.74
N GLY A 177 -21.58 -9.15 -4.66
CA GLY A 177 -21.99 -9.89 -5.85
C GLY A 177 -22.71 -11.20 -5.53
N THR A 178 -22.28 -11.95 -4.52
CA THR A 178 -22.95 -13.18 -4.07
C THR A 178 -24.33 -12.91 -3.44
N SER A 179 -24.45 -11.79 -2.72
CA SER A 179 -25.68 -11.39 -2.03
C SER A 179 -26.74 -10.88 -2.99
N VAL A 180 -26.33 -10.11 -4.00
CA VAL A 180 -27.21 -9.66 -5.07
C VAL A 180 -27.52 -10.81 -6.03
N GLY A 181 -26.52 -11.60 -6.41
CA GLY A 181 -26.66 -12.72 -7.35
C GLY A 181 -27.53 -13.86 -6.83
N SER A 182 -27.59 -14.06 -5.50
CA SER A 182 -28.50 -15.02 -4.87
C SER A 182 -29.94 -14.51 -4.71
N GLY A 183 -30.20 -13.24 -5.05
CA GLY A 183 -31.51 -12.59 -4.87
C GLY A 183 -31.85 -12.25 -3.41
N ALA A 184 -30.89 -12.37 -2.48
CA ALA A 184 -31.11 -12.07 -1.05
C ALA A 184 -31.28 -10.56 -0.79
N ILE A 185 -30.58 -9.72 -1.55
CA ILE A 185 -30.66 -8.25 -1.46
C ILE A 185 -30.70 -7.61 -2.85
N THR A 186 -31.33 -6.44 -2.93
CA THR A 186 -31.30 -5.60 -4.13
C THR A 186 -29.98 -4.85 -4.28
N ILE A 187 -29.65 -4.41 -5.50
CA ILE A 187 -28.46 -3.58 -5.77
C ILE A 187 -28.46 -2.32 -4.90
N LYS A 188 -29.62 -1.67 -4.71
CA LYS A 188 -29.73 -0.48 -3.85
C LYS A 188 -29.38 -0.77 -2.39
N GLN A 189 -29.86 -1.89 -1.85
CA GLN A 189 -29.54 -2.30 -0.48
C GLN A 189 -28.06 -2.67 -0.34
N ALA A 190 -27.51 -3.41 -1.32
CA ALA A 190 -26.10 -3.76 -1.36
C ALA A 190 -25.20 -2.51 -1.32
N ILE A 191 -25.53 -1.48 -2.10
CA ILE A 191 -24.80 -0.21 -2.11
C ILE A 191 -24.83 0.45 -0.73
N ILE A 192 -26.00 0.56 -0.08
CA ILE A 192 -26.12 1.20 1.25
C ILE A 192 -25.29 0.44 2.30
N ILE A 193 -25.38 -0.89 2.31
CA ILE A 193 -24.61 -1.73 3.25
C ILE A 193 -23.11 -1.53 3.01
N ALA A 194 -22.67 -1.59 1.76
CA ALA A 194 -21.27 -1.46 1.43
C ALA A 194 -20.70 -0.08 1.78
N ILE A 195 -21.46 1.02 1.54
CA ILE A 195 -21.04 2.37 1.95
C ILE A 195 -20.72 2.43 3.46
N ILE A 196 -21.58 1.85 4.30
CA ILE A 196 -21.41 1.90 5.75
C ILE A 196 -20.23 1.02 6.17
N PHE A 197 -20.22 -0.24 5.72
CA PHE A 197 -19.30 -1.24 6.24
C PHE A 197 -17.91 -1.20 5.57
N GLU A 198 -17.79 -0.92 4.28
CA GLU A 198 -16.48 -0.73 3.65
C GLU A 198 -15.78 0.52 4.20
N PHE A 199 -16.51 1.63 4.38
CA PHE A 199 -15.96 2.84 5.00
C PHE A 199 -15.51 2.59 6.46
N ALA A 200 -16.34 1.88 7.25
CA ALA A 200 -15.99 1.50 8.60
C ALA A 200 -14.75 0.58 8.63
N GLY A 201 -14.69 -0.42 7.74
CA GLY A 201 -13.55 -1.33 7.62
C GLY A 201 -12.26 -0.60 7.26
N ALA A 202 -12.34 0.31 6.29
CA ALA A 202 -11.22 1.12 5.83
C ALA A 202 -10.61 1.98 6.96
N ILE A 203 -11.44 2.66 7.74
CA ILE A 203 -10.98 3.56 8.80
C ILE A 203 -10.54 2.78 10.04
N LEU A 204 -11.34 1.79 10.46
CA LEU A 204 -11.10 1.11 11.73
C LEU A 204 -9.97 0.09 11.61
N ALA A 205 -9.85 -0.63 10.50
CA ALA A 205 -8.94 -1.78 10.38
C ALA A 205 -7.95 -1.71 9.20
N GLY A 206 -7.94 -0.62 8.43
CA GLY A 206 -7.09 -0.47 7.24
C GLY A 206 -5.58 -0.22 7.47
N GLY A 207 -5.18 0.18 8.68
CA GLY A 207 -3.83 0.68 8.93
C GLY A 207 -2.72 -0.38 8.87
N GLU A 208 -2.99 -1.62 9.26
CA GLU A 208 -1.98 -2.71 9.29
C GLU A 208 -1.53 -3.12 7.88
N VAL A 209 -2.48 -3.38 6.98
CA VAL A 209 -2.18 -3.74 5.58
C VAL A 209 -1.54 -2.56 4.85
N THR A 210 -1.98 -1.33 5.15
CA THR A 210 -1.36 -0.10 4.65
C THR A 210 0.12 -0.03 5.01
N ALA A 211 0.49 -0.38 6.24
CA ALA A 211 1.88 -0.38 6.68
C ALA A 211 2.74 -1.38 5.88
N THR A 212 2.18 -2.54 5.54
CA THR A 212 2.85 -3.55 4.69
C THR A 212 3.04 -3.07 3.26
N ILE A 213 2.04 -2.45 2.62
CA ILE A 213 2.21 -1.91 1.26
C ILE A 213 3.22 -0.77 1.25
N ARG A 214 3.22 0.09 2.27
CA ARG A 214 4.16 1.20 2.42
C ARG A 214 5.62 0.76 2.56
N LYS A 215 5.91 -0.31 3.33
CA LYS A 215 7.28 -0.71 3.71
C LYS A 215 7.73 -2.08 3.19
N GLY A 216 6.83 -2.87 2.62
CA GLY A 216 7.04 -4.29 2.41
C GLY A 216 7.44 -4.67 0.98
N ILE A 217 7.30 -3.79 0.00
CA ILE A 217 7.52 -4.14 -1.41
C ILE A 217 8.89 -3.65 -1.92
N LEU A 218 9.32 -2.48 -1.46
CA LEU A 218 10.58 -1.86 -1.85
C LEU A 218 11.53 -1.81 -0.65
N ASP A 219 12.83 -1.94 -0.92
CA ASP A 219 13.85 -1.72 0.10
C ASP A 219 14.08 -0.22 0.28
N ALA A 220 13.61 0.30 1.43
CA ALA A 220 13.73 1.70 1.79
C ALA A 220 15.19 2.21 1.79
N ALA A 221 16.18 1.35 2.05
CA ALA A 221 17.57 1.75 2.12
C ALA A 221 18.10 2.28 0.78
N ILE A 222 17.65 1.69 -0.33
CA ILE A 222 18.09 2.05 -1.69
C ILE A 222 17.59 3.43 -2.11
N PHE A 223 16.51 3.92 -1.49
CA PHE A 223 15.93 5.23 -1.80
C PHE A 223 16.45 6.33 -0.88
N THR A 224 17.30 6.03 0.11
CA THR A 224 17.79 7.00 1.10
C THR A 224 18.49 8.18 0.44
N ASP A 225 19.31 7.90 -0.57
CA ASP A 225 20.07 8.92 -1.32
C ASP A 225 19.22 9.57 -2.43
N SER A 226 18.04 9.03 -2.72
CA SER A 226 17.18 9.50 -3.82
C SER A 226 15.68 9.39 -3.47
N PRO A 227 15.20 10.06 -2.40
CA PRO A 227 13.84 9.90 -1.90
C PRO A 227 12.76 10.37 -2.88
N HIS A 228 13.09 11.30 -3.77
CA HIS A 228 12.19 11.77 -4.83
C HIS A 228 11.80 10.65 -5.81
N LEU A 229 12.68 9.66 -6.07
CA LEU A 229 12.36 8.52 -6.93
C LEU A 229 11.27 7.63 -6.32
N LEU A 230 11.26 7.48 -4.99
CA LEU A 230 10.20 6.77 -4.29
C LEU A 230 8.86 7.49 -4.46
N VAL A 231 8.85 8.83 -4.34
CA VAL A 231 7.64 9.64 -4.53
C VAL A 231 7.10 9.51 -5.95
N TYR A 232 7.95 9.67 -6.96
CA TYR A 232 7.54 9.55 -8.38
C TYR A 232 7.03 8.14 -8.70
N GLY A 233 7.70 7.12 -8.18
CA GLY A 233 7.30 5.73 -8.36
C GLY A 233 5.95 5.40 -7.71
N MET A 234 5.70 5.89 -6.50
CA MET A 234 4.42 5.70 -5.83
C MET A 234 3.28 6.46 -6.52
N LEU A 235 3.53 7.69 -7.04
CA LEU A 235 2.58 8.43 -7.86
C LEU A 235 2.23 7.68 -9.15
N ALA A 236 3.26 7.21 -9.85
CA ALA A 236 3.12 6.41 -11.06
C ALA A 236 2.33 5.11 -10.79
N SER A 237 2.56 4.48 -9.64
CA SER A 237 1.87 3.26 -9.24
C SER A 237 0.38 3.49 -9.00
N LEU A 238 0.02 4.56 -8.28
CA LEU A 238 -1.37 4.94 -8.05
C LEU A 238 -2.10 5.24 -9.37
N LEU A 239 -1.47 6.03 -10.24
CA LEU A 239 -2.04 6.39 -11.54
C LEU A 239 -2.20 5.16 -12.44
N SER A 240 -1.19 4.29 -12.49
CA SER A 240 -1.18 3.04 -13.26
C SER A 240 -2.31 2.11 -12.81
N ALA A 241 -2.31 1.75 -11.52
CA ALA A 241 -3.30 0.82 -10.98
C ALA A 241 -4.71 1.39 -11.10
N GLY A 242 -4.92 2.68 -10.79
CA GLY A 242 -6.22 3.34 -10.96
C GLY A 242 -6.71 3.32 -12.42
N THR A 243 -5.82 3.54 -13.38
CA THR A 243 -6.17 3.54 -14.82
C THR A 243 -6.55 2.13 -15.28
N TRP A 244 -5.77 1.12 -14.89
CA TRP A 244 -6.09 -0.28 -15.21
C TRP A 244 -7.44 -0.69 -14.62
N LEU A 245 -7.71 -0.33 -13.36
CA LEU A 245 -8.99 -0.62 -12.71
C LEU A 245 -10.16 0.08 -13.38
N MET A 246 -9.98 1.31 -13.85
CA MET A 246 -11.01 2.02 -14.59
C MET A 246 -11.33 1.31 -15.92
N ILE A 247 -10.30 0.90 -16.66
CA ILE A 247 -10.46 0.14 -17.90
C ILE A 247 -11.20 -1.18 -17.62
N ALA A 248 -10.72 -1.96 -16.65
CA ALA A 248 -11.33 -3.23 -16.28
C ALA A 248 -12.80 -3.07 -15.83
N SER A 249 -13.09 -2.08 -14.98
CA SER A 249 -14.44 -1.80 -14.49
C SER A 249 -15.38 -1.34 -15.60
N SER A 250 -14.88 -0.54 -16.56
CA SER A 250 -15.66 -0.10 -17.72
C SER A 250 -16.07 -1.25 -18.64
N LEU A 251 -15.23 -2.30 -18.70
CA LEU A 251 -15.48 -3.54 -19.45
C LEU A 251 -16.22 -4.60 -18.60
N GLY A 252 -16.52 -4.30 -17.34
CA GLY A 252 -17.16 -5.22 -16.40
C GLY A 252 -16.29 -6.42 -15.98
N TRP A 253 -14.97 -6.30 -16.10
CA TRP A 253 -14.02 -7.36 -15.75
C TRP A 253 -13.68 -7.30 -14.26
N PRO A 254 -13.94 -8.38 -13.48
CA PRO A 254 -13.48 -8.47 -12.11
C PRO A 254 -11.97 -8.76 -12.12
N VAL A 255 -11.16 -7.78 -11.71
CA VAL A 255 -9.71 -7.90 -11.62
C VAL A 255 -9.26 -7.82 -10.17
N SER A 256 -7.96 -7.97 -9.92
CA SER A 256 -7.40 -7.86 -8.58
C SER A 256 -6.74 -6.49 -8.41
N THR A 257 -7.30 -5.66 -7.55
CA THR A 257 -6.73 -4.35 -7.18
C THR A 257 -5.36 -4.50 -6.54
N THR A 258 -5.21 -5.45 -5.61
CA THR A 258 -3.94 -5.77 -4.95
C THR A 258 -2.86 -6.19 -5.94
N HIS A 259 -3.19 -7.02 -6.94
CA HIS A 259 -2.23 -7.36 -8.01
C HIS A 259 -1.85 -6.13 -8.84
N SER A 260 -2.82 -5.28 -9.17
CA SER A 260 -2.59 -4.08 -9.98
C SER A 260 -1.57 -3.17 -9.30
N ILE A 261 -1.75 -2.87 -8.01
CA ILE A 261 -0.85 -1.97 -7.29
C ILE A 261 0.50 -2.62 -6.97
N VAL A 262 0.54 -3.89 -6.54
CA VAL A 262 1.80 -4.59 -6.27
C VAL A 262 2.62 -4.73 -7.56
N GLY A 263 1.98 -5.09 -8.67
CA GLY A 263 2.62 -5.14 -9.98
C GLY A 263 3.15 -3.77 -10.42
N ALA A 264 2.38 -2.70 -10.19
CA ALA A 264 2.81 -1.34 -10.49
C ALA A 264 4.03 -0.91 -9.66
N ILE A 265 4.05 -1.21 -8.35
CA ILE A 265 5.18 -0.88 -7.46
C ILE A 265 6.43 -1.69 -7.84
N VAL A 266 6.28 -2.99 -8.06
CA VAL A 266 7.39 -3.86 -8.50
C VAL A 266 7.93 -3.42 -9.86
N GLY A 267 7.04 -3.03 -10.78
CA GLY A 267 7.40 -2.58 -12.13
C GLY A 267 8.31 -1.36 -12.13
N PHE A 268 7.91 -0.27 -11.46
CA PHE A 268 8.77 0.91 -11.38
C PHE A 268 10.01 0.64 -10.53
N GLY A 269 9.89 -0.14 -9.44
CA GLY A 269 11.02 -0.46 -8.58
C GLY A 269 12.13 -1.17 -9.37
N ALA A 270 11.78 -2.25 -10.06
CA ALA A 270 12.75 -3.08 -10.77
C ALA A 270 13.36 -2.40 -12.01
N VAL A 271 12.57 -1.64 -12.77
CA VAL A 271 13.03 -1.04 -14.05
C VAL A 271 13.40 0.43 -13.92
N GLY A 272 12.70 1.18 -13.08
CA GLY A 272 12.91 2.61 -12.90
C GLY A 272 14.06 2.96 -11.94
N VAL A 273 14.37 2.06 -10.99
CA VAL A 273 15.44 2.24 -10.00
C VAL A 273 16.48 1.12 -10.11
N GLY A 274 16.05 -0.13 -9.97
CA GLY A 274 16.93 -1.30 -10.13
C GLY A 274 16.29 -2.57 -9.57
N VAL A 275 16.72 -3.73 -10.07
CA VAL A 275 16.16 -5.04 -9.65
C VAL A 275 16.31 -5.26 -8.14
N ASP A 276 17.40 -4.76 -7.55
CA ASP A 276 17.68 -4.87 -6.12
C ASP A 276 16.82 -3.92 -5.26
N ALA A 277 16.18 -2.90 -5.85
CA ALA A 277 15.25 -2.00 -5.15
C ALA A 277 13.97 -2.72 -4.68
N VAL A 278 13.68 -3.89 -5.25
CA VAL A 278 12.51 -4.71 -4.91
C VAL A 278 12.89 -5.71 -3.82
N ALA A 279 12.13 -5.73 -2.73
CA ALA A 279 12.31 -6.69 -1.65
C ALA A 279 11.75 -8.08 -2.05
N TRP A 280 12.47 -8.82 -2.90
CA TRP A 280 12.00 -10.09 -3.50
C TRP A 280 11.52 -11.13 -2.48
N GLY A 281 12.15 -11.22 -1.30
CA GLY A 281 11.69 -12.11 -0.24
C GLY A 281 10.29 -11.74 0.30
N LYS A 282 9.97 -10.45 0.40
CA LYS A 282 8.65 -9.98 0.82
C LYS A 282 7.63 -10.10 -0.31
N VAL A 283 8.01 -9.76 -1.54
CA VAL A 283 7.18 -9.98 -2.74
C VAL A 283 6.82 -11.46 -2.89
N GLY A 284 7.77 -12.37 -2.63
CA GLY A 284 7.52 -13.82 -2.59
C GLY A 284 6.47 -14.22 -1.54
N ASN A 285 6.52 -13.65 -0.33
CA ASN A 285 5.50 -13.89 0.70
C ASN A 285 4.12 -13.36 0.26
N ILE A 286 4.06 -12.21 -0.40
CA ILE A 286 2.83 -11.65 -0.96
C ILE A 286 2.29 -12.58 -2.06
N ALA A 287 3.13 -13.02 -2.99
CA ALA A 287 2.73 -13.95 -4.06
C ALA A 287 2.22 -15.30 -3.51
N MET A 288 2.85 -15.82 -2.46
CA MET A 288 2.37 -17.02 -1.76
C MET A 288 0.96 -16.82 -1.17
N SER A 289 0.67 -15.63 -0.64
CA SER A 289 -0.65 -15.32 -0.10
C SER A 289 -1.75 -15.38 -1.18
N TRP A 290 -1.44 -15.08 -2.43
CA TRP A 290 -2.38 -15.12 -3.56
C TRP A 290 -2.75 -16.55 -3.97
N VAL A 291 -1.93 -17.54 -3.62
CA VAL A 291 -2.22 -18.96 -3.82
C VAL A 291 -2.90 -19.57 -2.60
N VAL A 292 -2.40 -19.25 -1.40
CA VAL A 292 -2.89 -19.84 -0.15
C VAL A 292 -4.27 -19.31 0.22
N SER A 293 -4.55 -18.02 0.03
CA SER A 293 -5.81 -17.42 0.47
C SER A 293 -7.03 -17.96 -0.29
N PRO A 294 -7.05 -18.16 -1.62
CA PRO A 294 -8.19 -18.76 -2.30
C PRO A 294 -8.41 -20.23 -1.91
N ILE A 295 -7.34 -20.99 -1.68
CA ILE A 295 -7.42 -22.40 -1.25
C ILE A 295 -8.01 -22.48 0.16
N LEU A 296 -7.56 -21.61 1.07
CA LEU A 296 -8.09 -21.52 2.42
C LEU A 296 -9.57 -21.15 2.40
N ALA A 297 -9.95 -20.13 1.63
CA ALA A 297 -11.34 -19.70 1.49
C ALA A 297 -12.22 -20.80 0.88
N GLY A 298 -11.74 -21.48 -0.16
CA GLY A 298 -12.44 -22.62 -0.77
C GLY A 298 -12.63 -23.78 0.20
N SER A 299 -11.61 -24.08 1.01
CA SER A 299 -11.66 -25.15 2.01
C SER A 299 -12.65 -24.83 3.14
N ILE A 300 -12.62 -23.60 3.66
CA ILE A 300 -13.59 -23.11 4.66
C ILE A 300 -15.01 -23.14 4.08
N ALA A 301 -15.19 -22.65 2.85
CA ALA A 301 -16.49 -22.63 2.18
C ALA A 301 -17.05 -24.04 1.94
N PHE A 302 -16.19 -24.99 1.53
CA PHE A 302 -16.56 -26.39 1.36
C PHE A 302 -17.04 -26.99 2.69
N ILE A 303 -16.29 -26.81 3.78
CA ILE A 303 -16.65 -27.33 5.11
C ILE A 303 -17.94 -26.71 5.61
N LEU A 304 -18.08 -25.38 5.50
CA LEU A 304 -19.29 -24.67 5.92
C LEU A 304 -20.51 -25.14 5.12
N PHE A 305 -20.40 -25.23 3.80
CA PHE A 305 -21.51 -25.66 2.97
C PHE A 305 -21.88 -27.14 3.22
N ARG A 306 -20.89 -28.01 3.42
CA ARG A 306 -21.14 -29.42 3.76
C ARG A 306 -21.84 -29.56 5.11
N SER A 307 -21.48 -28.71 6.08
CA SER A 307 -22.16 -28.62 7.37
C SER A 307 -23.63 -28.19 7.21
N LEU A 308 -23.90 -27.18 6.39
CA LEU A 308 -25.27 -26.74 6.08
C LEU A 308 -26.08 -27.84 5.36
N GLN A 309 -25.47 -28.55 4.42
CA GLN A 309 -26.11 -29.67 3.73
C GLN A 309 -26.55 -30.74 4.73
N ASN A 310 -25.62 -31.21 5.57
CA ASN A 310 -25.89 -32.32 6.48
C ASN A 310 -26.84 -31.95 7.62
N LEU A 311 -26.79 -30.72 8.14
CA LEU A 311 -27.56 -30.30 9.31
C LEU A 311 -28.91 -29.68 8.96
N ILE A 312 -29.06 -29.11 7.76
CA ILE A 312 -30.24 -28.32 7.39
C ILE A 312 -30.85 -28.84 6.08
N ILE A 313 -30.11 -28.78 4.96
CA ILE A 313 -30.69 -28.93 3.62
C ILE A 313 -31.15 -30.38 3.35
N ASP A 314 -30.29 -31.36 3.60
CA ASP A 314 -30.53 -32.78 3.31
C ASP A 314 -31.18 -33.49 4.51
N THR A 315 -32.18 -32.84 5.12
CA THR A 315 -32.88 -33.35 6.30
C THR A 315 -34.39 -33.46 6.06
N LYS A 316 -35.09 -34.23 6.91
CA LYS A 316 -36.55 -34.42 6.79
C LYS A 316 -37.35 -33.12 7.01
N HIS A 317 -36.83 -32.20 7.81
CA HIS A 317 -37.48 -30.93 8.14
C HIS A 317 -36.49 -29.75 8.00
N PRO A 318 -36.13 -29.34 6.78
CA PRO A 318 -35.08 -28.33 6.54
C PRO A 318 -35.39 -26.97 7.16
N PHE A 319 -36.66 -26.56 7.18
CA PHE A 319 -37.07 -25.27 7.72
C PHE A 319 -36.88 -25.17 9.24
N ASP A 320 -37.29 -26.20 9.99
CA ASP A 320 -37.13 -26.23 11.45
C ASP A 320 -35.66 -26.35 11.85
N ASN A 321 -34.90 -27.14 11.11
CA ASN A 321 -33.46 -27.23 11.27
C ASN A 321 -32.77 -25.89 10.95
N ALA A 322 -33.23 -25.13 9.96
CA ALA A 322 -32.72 -23.79 9.70
C ALA A 322 -32.96 -22.87 10.90
N LYS A 323 -34.17 -22.87 11.48
CA LYS A 323 -34.46 -22.08 12.70
C LYS A 323 -33.58 -22.46 13.89
N LYS A 324 -33.21 -23.74 14.00
CA LYS A 324 -32.36 -24.26 15.07
C LYS A 324 -30.87 -23.95 14.85
N TYR A 325 -30.35 -24.18 13.65
CA TYR A 325 -28.91 -24.18 13.38
C TYR A 325 -28.37 -22.82 12.88
N VAL A 326 -29.17 -22.03 12.15
CA VAL A 326 -28.74 -20.71 11.64
C VAL A 326 -28.22 -19.76 12.72
N PRO A 327 -28.80 -19.68 13.94
CA PRO A 327 -28.25 -18.86 15.01
C PRO A 327 -26.80 -19.19 15.40
N TYR A 328 -26.36 -20.44 15.30
CA TYR A 328 -24.97 -20.83 15.57
C TYR A 328 -24.01 -20.30 14.50
N TYR A 329 -24.44 -20.29 13.24
CA TYR A 329 -23.69 -19.65 12.17
C TYR A 329 -23.65 -18.13 12.34
N MET A 330 -24.74 -17.50 12.79
CA MET A 330 -24.75 -16.07 13.15
C MET A 330 -23.77 -15.73 14.27
N PHE A 331 -23.68 -16.59 15.29
CA PHE A 331 -22.68 -16.48 16.34
C PHE A 331 -21.27 -16.49 15.75
N LEU A 332 -20.96 -17.47 14.88
CA LEU A 332 -19.65 -17.60 14.25
C LEU A 332 -19.28 -16.34 13.44
N VAL A 333 -20.23 -15.79 12.68
CA VAL A 333 -20.05 -14.55 11.91
C VAL A 333 -19.69 -13.38 12.84
N GLY A 334 -20.52 -13.14 13.87
CA GLY A 334 -20.29 -12.06 14.82
C GLY A 334 -18.96 -12.21 15.58
N PHE A 335 -18.64 -13.43 15.99
CA PHE A 335 -17.39 -13.75 16.67
C PHE A 335 -16.16 -13.42 15.82
N VAL A 336 -16.12 -13.88 14.55
CA VAL A 336 -14.97 -13.67 13.65
C VAL A 336 -14.75 -12.18 13.36
N ILE A 337 -15.82 -11.43 13.05
CA ILE A 337 -15.73 -9.98 12.77
C ILE A 337 -15.24 -9.22 13.99
N SER A 338 -15.82 -9.51 15.17
CA SER A 338 -15.46 -8.83 16.40
C SER A 338 -14.00 -9.09 16.77
N LEU A 339 -13.53 -10.32 16.59
CA LEU A 339 -12.17 -10.71 16.96
C LEU A 339 -11.13 -9.89 16.19
N VAL A 340 -11.31 -9.68 14.89
CA VAL A 340 -10.37 -8.85 14.11
C VAL A 340 -10.54 -7.37 14.33
N THR A 341 -11.78 -6.89 14.50
CA THR A 341 -12.00 -5.50 14.90
C THR A 341 -11.26 -5.18 16.20
N ILE A 342 -11.29 -6.08 17.18
CA ILE A 342 -10.62 -5.89 18.48
C ILE A 342 -9.10 -6.02 18.37
N PHE A 343 -8.58 -7.13 17.81
CA PHE A 343 -7.14 -7.39 17.83
C PHE A 343 -6.33 -6.42 16.95
N LYS A 344 -6.97 -5.82 15.95
CA LYS A 344 -6.26 -5.09 14.89
C LYS A 344 -6.86 -3.72 14.61
N GLY A 345 -8.18 -3.62 14.59
CA GLY A 345 -8.84 -2.34 14.32
C GLY A 345 -8.71 -1.34 15.47
N LEU A 346 -9.14 -1.75 16.67
CA LEU A 346 -9.16 -0.89 17.84
C LEU A 346 -7.76 -0.43 18.31
N LYS A 347 -6.71 -1.16 17.95
CA LYS A 347 -5.32 -0.74 18.23
C LYS A 347 -4.96 0.59 17.58
N HIS A 348 -5.46 0.87 16.37
CA HIS A 348 -5.23 2.16 15.71
C HIS A 348 -5.93 3.33 16.39
N VAL A 349 -7.00 3.04 17.14
CA VAL A 349 -7.76 4.04 17.92
C VAL A 349 -7.23 4.15 19.37
N GLY A 350 -6.11 3.48 19.69
CA GLY A 350 -5.50 3.48 21.02
C GLY A 350 -6.17 2.56 22.04
N LEU A 351 -7.10 1.70 21.60
CA LEU A 351 -7.80 0.73 22.44
C LEU A 351 -7.17 -0.66 22.26
N SER A 352 -6.30 -1.04 23.18
CA SER A 352 -5.72 -2.39 23.25
C SER A 352 -6.33 -3.17 24.40
N PHE A 353 -6.84 -4.36 24.10
CA PHE A 353 -7.36 -5.29 25.09
C PHE A 353 -6.40 -6.46 25.29
N ASP A 354 -6.43 -7.06 26.47
CA ASP A 354 -5.78 -8.34 26.71
C ASP A 354 -6.41 -9.43 25.83
N LEU A 355 -5.66 -10.51 25.58
CA LEU A 355 -6.09 -11.64 24.77
C LEU A 355 -7.38 -12.26 25.32
N GLY A 356 -7.46 -12.50 26.64
CA GLY A 356 -8.66 -13.06 27.30
C GLY A 356 -9.89 -12.17 27.15
N THR A 357 -9.74 -10.88 27.42
CA THR A 357 -10.79 -9.87 27.28
C THR A 357 -11.26 -9.74 25.83
N SER A 358 -10.35 -9.83 24.86
CA SER A 358 -10.66 -9.76 23.43
C SER A 358 -11.55 -10.93 22.99
N TYR A 359 -11.22 -12.16 23.41
CA TYR A 359 -12.05 -13.33 23.14
C TYR A 359 -13.40 -13.24 23.84
N LEU A 360 -13.46 -12.76 25.09
CA LEU A 360 -14.70 -12.59 25.83
C LEU A 360 -15.65 -11.59 25.16
N LEU A 361 -15.12 -10.43 24.74
CA LEU A 361 -15.87 -9.43 23.99
C LEU A 361 -16.36 -9.98 22.64
N ALA A 362 -15.50 -10.71 21.91
CA ALA A 362 -15.89 -11.34 20.65
C ALA A 362 -16.98 -12.40 20.82
N ILE A 363 -16.91 -13.22 21.88
CA ILE A 363 -17.97 -14.18 22.23
C ILE A 363 -19.26 -13.43 22.58
N GLY A 364 -19.18 -12.39 23.41
CA GLY A 364 -20.33 -11.57 23.79
C GLY A 364 -21.02 -10.94 22.58
N PHE A 365 -20.26 -10.38 21.65
CA PHE A 365 -20.79 -9.83 20.40
C PHE A 365 -21.38 -10.91 19.50
N GLY A 366 -20.71 -12.05 19.35
CA GLY A 366 -21.25 -13.21 18.63
C GLY A 366 -22.60 -13.67 19.19
N VAL A 367 -22.72 -13.77 20.53
CA VAL A 367 -23.98 -14.14 21.19
C VAL A 367 -25.06 -13.09 20.92
N LEU A 368 -24.73 -11.81 20.99
CA LEU A 368 -25.66 -10.72 20.68
C LEU A 368 -26.19 -10.84 19.24
N VAL A 369 -25.32 -11.04 18.26
CA VAL A 369 -25.70 -11.23 16.84
C VAL A 369 -26.62 -12.45 16.68
N ALA A 370 -26.29 -13.57 17.34
CA ALA A 370 -27.11 -14.77 17.31
C ALA A 370 -28.49 -14.58 17.96
N LEU A 371 -28.58 -13.85 19.08
CA LEU A 371 -29.83 -13.55 19.76
C LEU A 371 -30.74 -12.66 18.91
N VAL A 372 -30.20 -11.57 18.37
CA VAL A 372 -30.93 -10.65 17.48
C VAL A 372 -31.41 -11.42 16.24
N GLY A 373 -30.52 -12.20 15.62
CA GLY A 373 -30.86 -13.03 14.48
C GLY A 373 -31.95 -14.07 14.78
N THR A 374 -31.90 -14.70 15.95
CA THR A 374 -32.95 -15.64 16.40
C THR A 374 -34.31 -14.96 16.52
N ILE A 375 -34.36 -13.73 17.07
CA ILE A 375 -35.61 -12.96 17.18
C ILE A 375 -36.20 -12.66 15.81
N ILE A 376 -35.36 -12.28 14.83
CA ILE A 376 -35.79 -12.00 13.45
C ILE A 376 -36.29 -13.27 12.77
N ILE A 377 -35.55 -14.38 12.86
CA ILE A 377 -35.88 -15.66 12.23
C ILE A 377 -37.20 -16.24 12.79
N ARG A 378 -37.46 -16.05 14.10
CA ARG A 378 -38.72 -16.50 14.72
C ARG A 378 -39.95 -15.83 14.15
N ARG A 379 -39.83 -14.60 13.63
CA ARG A 379 -40.96 -13.87 12.99
C ARG A 379 -41.29 -14.39 11.60
N ILE A 380 -40.43 -15.22 10.99
CA ILE A 380 -40.69 -15.82 9.68
C ILE A 380 -41.62 -17.03 9.89
N GLN A 381 -42.87 -16.86 9.47
CA GLN A 381 -43.88 -17.93 9.50
C GLN A 381 -43.90 -18.70 8.18
N ILE A 382 -44.26 -19.98 8.27
CA ILE A 382 -44.57 -20.82 7.11
C ILE A 382 -45.98 -20.42 6.67
N ASP A 383 -46.19 -20.12 5.39
CA ASP A 383 -47.54 -19.95 4.87
C ASP A 383 -48.22 -21.34 4.82
N PRO A 384 -49.29 -21.58 5.60
CA PRO A 384 -49.91 -22.89 5.72
C PRO A 384 -50.59 -23.40 4.45
N ASN A 385 -50.71 -22.58 3.39
CA ASN A 385 -51.34 -22.95 2.11
C ASN A 385 -50.35 -23.34 1.00
N GLU A 386 -49.04 -23.43 1.25
CA GLU A 386 -48.02 -23.64 0.21
C GLU A 386 -47.46 -25.09 0.16
N ASN A 387 -47.24 -25.62 -1.06
CA ASN A 387 -46.78 -27.01 -1.35
C ASN A 387 -45.39 -27.38 -0.78
N GLU A 388 -45.04 -28.67 -0.71
CA GLU A 388 -43.72 -29.19 -0.25
C GLU A 388 -42.50 -28.52 -0.93
N ASN A 389 -42.60 -28.13 -2.20
CA ASN A 389 -41.56 -27.39 -2.93
C ASN A 389 -41.27 -25.98 -2.34
N PHE A 390 -42.18 -25.41 -1.54
CA PHE A 390 -42.03 -24.11 -0.89
C PHE A 390 -41.40 -24.16 0.51
N HIS A 391 -41.18 -25.36 1.09
CA HIS A 391 -40.36 -25.49 2.31
C HIS A 391 -38.90 -25.09 2.05
N PHE A 392 -38.37 -25.39 0.85
CA PHE A 392 -37.06 -24.93 0.41
C PHE A 392 -37.03 -23.41 0.22
N THR A 393 -38.06 -22.81 -0.38
CA THR A 393 -38.17 -21.36 -0.55
C THR A 393 -38.23 -20.63 0.80
N SER A 394 -39.00 -21.17 1.76
CA SER A 394 -39.09 -20.63 3.12
C SER A 394 -37.79 -20.77 3.90
N MET A 395 -37.05 -21.87 3.70
CA MET A 395 -35.69 -22.05 4.25
C MET A 395 -34.73 -20.99 3.67
N GLU A 396 -34.74 -20.77 2.35
CA GLU A 396 -33.87 -19.78 1.70
C GLU A 396 -34.19 -18.33 2.13
N ARG A 397 -35.43 -18.02 2.55
CA ARG A 397 -35.76 -16.73 3.19
C ARG A 397 -35.01 -16.55 4.52
N ILE A 398 -34.83 -17.60 5.32
CA ILE A 398 -34.04 -17.55 6.56
C ILE A 398 -32.56 -17.26 6.23
N PHE A 399 -32.01 -17.93 5.22
CA PHE A 399 -30.65 -17.68 4.75
C PHE A 399 -30.48 -16.28 4.15
N SER A 400 -31.52 -15.70 3.56
CA SER A 400 -31.48 -14.32 3.03
C SER A 400 -31.26 -13.28 4.14
N VAL A 401 -31.82 -13.50 5.34
CA VAL A 401 -31.55 -12.63 6.51
C VAL A 401 -30.09 -12.77 6.96
N LEU A 402 -29.60 -14.01 7.02
CA LEU A 402 -28.21 -14.30 7.37
C LEU A 402 -27.23 -13.67 6.38
N MET A 403 -27.59 -13.71 5.10
CA MET A 403 -26.81 -13.13 4.00
C MET A 403 -26.56 -11.65 4.18
N ILE A 404 -27.53 -10.88 4.68
CA ILE A 404 -27.35 -9.44 4.94
C ILE A 404 -26.22 -9.21 5.97
N ILE A 405 -26.20 -10.00 7.05
CA ILE A 405 -25.18 -9.89 8.10
C ILE A 405 -23.81 -10.29 7.55
N THR A 406 -23.72 -11.37 6.77
CA THR A 406 -22.45 -11.76 6.15
C THR A 406 -21.98 -10.83 5.04
N ALA A 407 -22.90 -10.19 4.32
CA ALA A 407 -22.56 -9.18 3.32
C ALA A 407 -21.94 -7.95 3.99
N ALA A 408 -22.51 -7.51 5.11
CA ALA A 408 -21.92 -6.46 5.95
C ALA A 408 -20.53 -6.87 6.49
N ALA A 409 -20.38 -8.12 6.94
CA ALA A 409 -19.10 -8.68 7.37
C ALA A 409 -18.04 -8.64 6.26
N MET A 410 -18.42 -9.08 5.05
CA MET A 410 -17.54 -9.12 3.90
C MET A 410 -17.18 -7.70 3.43
N ALA A 411 -18.13 -6.76 3.39
CA ALA A 411 -17.85 -5.36 3.11
C ALA A 411 -16.85 -4.76 4.11
N PHE A 412 -17.02 -5.03 5.41
CA PHE A 412 -16.07 -4.58 6.42
C PHE A 412 -14.66 -5.17 6.20
N ALA A 413 -14.59 -6.49 5.99
CA ALA A 413 -13.35 -7.20 5.70
C ALA A 413 -12.65 -6.63 4.46
N HIS A 414 -13.42 -6.44 3.40
CA HIS A 414 -13.00 -5.89 2.12
C HIS A 414 -12.42 -4.49 2.27
N GLY A 415 -13.18 -3.56 2.89
CA GLY A 415 -12.71 -2.20 3.13
C GLY A 415 -11.43 -2.14 3.95
N SER A 416 -11.25 -3.04 4.94
CA SER A 416 -10.03 -3.11 5.75
C SER A 416 -8.79 -3.58 4.99
N ASN A 417 -8.94 -4.42 3.96
CA ASN A 417 -7.83 -4.90 3.15
C ASN A 417 -7.53 -3.94 2.00
N ASP A 418 -8.56 -3.53 1.26
CA ASP A 418 -8.38 -2.91 -0.06
C ASP A 418 -8.15 -1.40 0.01
N VAL A 419 -8.46 -0.74 1.13
CA VAL A 419 -8.03 0.67 1.37
C VAL A 419 -6.51 0.82 1.30
N ALA A 420 -5.77 -0.20 1.71
CA ALA A 420 -4.32 -0.19 1.70
C ALA A 420 -3.74 -0.06 0.28
N ASN A 421 -4.47 -0.50 -0.74
CA ASN A 421 -4.02 -0.44 -2.13
C ASN A 421 -3.93 1.02 -2.64
N ALA A 422 -4.79 1.91 -2.15
CA ALA A 422 -4.71 3.34 -2.45
C ALA A 422 -3.88 4.09 -1.41
N ILE A 423 -4.03 3.74 -0.13
CA ILE A 423 -3.47 4.51 0.98
C ILE A 423 -2.02 4.13 1.30
N GLY A 424 -1.58 2.92 1.00
CA GLY A 424 -0.18 2.49 1.17
C GLY A 424 0.81 3.40 0.42
N PRO A 425 0.65 3.58 -0.90
CA PRO A 425 1.49 4.48 -1.69
C PRO A 425 1.32 5.94 -1.29
N LEU A 426 0.09 6.41 -1.05
CA LEU A 426 -0.16 7.78 -0.59
C LEU A 426 0.53 8.07 0.74
N ALA A 427 0.49 7.14 1.69
CA ALA A 427 1.16 7.23 2.98
C ALA A 427 2.69 7.17 2.86
N ALA A 428 3.23 6.46 1.85
CA ALA A 428 4.65 6.49 1.54
C ALA A 428 5.06 7.89 1.07
N ILE A 429 4.32 8.47 0.11
CA ILE A 429 4.57 9.82 -0.41
C ILE A 429 4.46 10.87 0.70
N TYR A 430 3.35 10.86 1.45
CA TYR A 430 3.14 11.77 2.57
C TYR A 430 4.26 11.65 3.60
N GLY A 431 4.66 10.43 3.95
CA GLY A 431 5.73 10.20 4.92
C GLY A 431 7.08 10.75 4.46
N VAL A 432 7.42 10.67 3.17
CA VAL A 432 8.65 11.24 2.61
C VAL A 432 8.58 12.77 2.59
N ILE A 433 7.46 13.36 2.18
CA ILE A 433 7.30 14.82 2.09
C ILE A 433 7.28 15.46 3.49
N GLU A 434 6.48 14.93 4.43
CA GLU A 434 6.38 15.45 5.80
C GLU A 434 7.71 15.34 6.56
N SER A 435 8.52 14.34 6.24
CA SER A 435 9.81 14.12 6.89
C SER A 435 10.98 14.85 6.22
N GLY A 436 10.74 15.65 5.17
CA GLY A 436 11.82 16.35 4.46
C GLY A 436 12.75 15.42 3.68
N GLY A 437 12.26 14.26 3.22
CA GLY A 437 13.04 13.29 2.46
C GLY A 437 13.53 12.07 3.28
N MET A 438 13.34 12.05 4.61
CA MET A 438 13.76 10.94 5.45
C MET A 438 12.87 9.69 5.31
N ILE A 439 13.41 8.65 4.67
CA ILE A 439 12.70 7.38 4.51
C ILE A 439 12.80 6.54 5.79
N GLY A 440 11.67 6.00 6.26
CA GLY A 440 11.64 5.00 7.32
C GLY A 440 11.33 5.51 8.72
N ALA A 441 11.19 6.83 8.93
CA ALA A 441 10.69 7.39 10.18
C ALA A 441 9.39 6.70 10.61
N LYS A 442 9.24 6.40 11.91
CA LYS A 442 7.98 5.87 12.48
C LYS A 442 6.93 7.00 12.51
N SER A 443 6.45 7.44 11.35
CA SER A 443 5.28 8.31 11.28
C SER A 443 4.02 7.44 11.32
N ALA A 444 3.18 7.71 12.31
CA ALA A 444 1.84 7.14 12.42
C ALA A 444 1.01 7.57 11.21
N LEU A 445 0.22 6.66 10.66
CA LEU A 445 -0.62 6.97 9.51
C LEU A 445 -1.66 8.04 9.91
N PRO A 446 -1.69 9.23 9.28
CA PRO A 446 -2.68 10.22 9.64
C PRO A 446 -4.08 9.75 9.28
N VAL A 447 -5.05 9.97 10.18
CA VAL A 447 -6.45 9.54 9.99
C VAL A 447 -7.06 10.14 8.72
N TRP A 448 -6.68 11.36 8.34
CA TRP A 448 -7.19 12.01 7.13
C TRP A 448 -6.84 11.23 5.86
N VAL A 449 -5.70 10.54 5.82
CA VAL A 449 -5.30 9.72 4.67
C VAL A 449 -6.23 8.51 4.52
N LEU A 450 -6.61 7.88 5.63
CA LEU A 450 -7.62 6.81 5.63
C LEU A 450 -9.01 7.33 5.22
N LEU A 451 -9.39 8.55 5.62
CA LEU A 451 -10.64 9.18 5.19
C LEU A 451 -10.69 9.41 3.68
N VAL A 452 -9.58 9.83 3.08
CA VAL A 452 -9.45 9.97 1.62
C VAL A 452 -9.68 8.62 0.93
N GLY A 453 -9.07 7.56 1.43
CA GLY A 453 -9.21 6.21 0.87
C GLY A 453 -10.63 5.67 1.00
N GLY A 454 -11.19 5.71 2.20
CA GLY A 454 -12.56 5.28 2.46
C GLY A 454 -13.58 6.09 1.65
N GLY A 455 -13.41 7.42 1.56
CA GLY A 455 -14.26 8.29 0.76
C GLY A 455 -14.19 7.99 -0.73
N GLY A 456 -12.99 7.73 -1.27
CA GLY A 456 -12.79 7.34 -2.66
C GLY A 456 -13.45 6.01 -3.00
N ILE A 457 -13.33 5.00 -2.13
CA ILE A 457 -14.00 3.70 -2.27
C ILE A 457 -15.52 3.88 -2.33
N VAL A 458 -16.09 4.61 -1.37
CA VAL A 458 -17.53 4.92 -1.33
C VAL A 458 -17.99 5.62 -2.60
N PHE A 459 -17.20 6.58 -3.11
CA PHE A 459 -17.50 7.28 -4.35
C PHE A 459 -17.48 6.33 -5.57
N GLY A 460 -16.53 5.40 -5.64
CA GLY A 460 -16.42 4.40 -6.71
C GLY A 460 -17.58 3.44 -6.77
N LEU A 461 -18.00 3.03 -5.59
CA LEU A 461 -19.11 2.14 -5.38
C LEU A 461 -20.42 2.75 -5.86
N VAL A 462 -20.70 4.00 -5.49
CA VAL A 462 -21.94 4.71 -5.90
C VAL A 462 -21.97 4.97 -7.40
N THR A 463 -20.84 5.32 -8.00
CA THR A 463 -20.76 5.76 -9.40
C THR A 463 -20.73 4.60 -10.39
N TYR A 464 -19.86 3.61 -10.19
CA TYR A 464 -19.62 2.51 -11.15
C TYR A 464 -19.89 1.11 -10.61
N GLY A 465 -19.96 0.93 -9.29
CA GLY A 465 -20.09 -0.37 -8.65
C GLY A 465 -21.28 -1.20 -9.13
N HIS A 466 -22.41 -0.56 -9.44
CA HIS A 466 -23.62 -1.23 -9.94
C HIS A 466 -23.40 -2.02 -11.24
N LYS A 467 -22.48 -1.59 -12.12
CA LYS A 467 -22.18 -2.28 -13.38
C LYS A 467 -21.42 -3.59 -13.15
N VAL A 468 -20.46 -3.60 -12.24
CA VAL A 468 -19.62 -4.78 -11.98
C VAL A 468 -20.39 -5.82 -11.13
N ILE A 469 -21.19 -5.37 -10.16
CA ILE A 469 -22.06 -6.24 -9.35
C ILE A 469 -22.97 -7.09 -10.24
N ALA A 470 -23.55 -6.49 -11.29
CA ALA A 470 -24.45 -7.18 -12.21
C ALA A 470 -23.77 -8.33 -12.97
N THR A 471 -22.46 -8.28 -13.17
CA THR A 471 -21.70 -9.25 -13.97
C THR A 471 -21.18 -10.44 -13.14
N VAL A 472 -20.79 -10.21 -11.88
CA VAL A 472 -20.13 -11.24 -11.03
C VAL A 472 -21.14 -12.19 -10.36
N GLY A 473 -22.32 -11.71 -10.01
CA GLY A 473 -23.28 -12.46 -9.18
C GLY A 473 -23.87 -13.72 -9.81
N THR A 474 -23.85 -13.86 -11.14
CA THR A 474 -24.45 -15.01 -11.86
C THR A 474 -23.47 -15.78 -12.75
N GLY A 475 -22.22 -15.33 -12.88
CA GLY A 475 -21.30 -15.82 -13.90
C GLY A 475 -20.56 -17.12 -13.56
N ILE A 476 -20.31 -17.42 -12.28
CA ILE A 476 -19.42 -18.53 -11.88
C ILE A 476 -20.19 -19.81 -11.54
N THR A 477 -21.27 -19.69 -10.75
CA THR A 477 -22.15 -20.80 -10.37
C THR A 477 -23.53 -20.27 -9.97
N GLN A 478 -24.56 -21.11 -10.00
CA GLN A 478 -25.89 -20.72 -9.53
C GLN A 478 -25.93 -20.61 -8.00
N LEU A 479 -25.99 -19.37 -7.51
CA LEU A 479 -25.99 -19.04 -6.09
C LEU A 479 -27.42 -18.99 -5.55
N THR A 480 -27.73 -19.84 -4.56
CA THR A 480 -28.86 -19.67 -3.66
C THR A 480 -28.40 -18.93 -2.41
N PRO A 481 -29.28 -18.30 -1.61
CA PRO A 481 -28.88 -17.60 -0.38
C PRO A 481 -28.02 -18.44 0.58
N SER A 482 -28.35 -19.72 0.77
CA SER A 482 -27.55 -20.67 1.56
C SER A 482 -26.12 -20.87 1.05
N ARG A 483 -25.94 -20.95 -0.28
CA ARG A 483 -24.63 -21.08 -0.94
C ARG A 483 -23.85 -19.77 -0.89
N GLY A 484 -24.52 -18.66 -1.17
CA GLY A 484 -23.97 -17.32 -1.05
C GLY A 484 -23.45 -17.08 0.35
N PHE A 485 -24.16 -17.56 1.38
CA PHE A 485 -23.77 -17.38 2.77
C PHE A 485 -22.47 -18.11 3.08
N ALA A 486 -22.37 -19.38 2.73
CA ALA A 486 -21.17 -20.17 2.97
C ALA A 486 -19.94 -19.58 2.26
N ALA A 487 -20.09 -19.17 1.00
CA ALA A 487 -19.01 -18.55 0.23
C ALA A 487 -18.60 -17.18 0.83
N THR A 488 -19.57 -16.33 1.15
CA THR A 488 -19.32 -14.96 1.65
C THR A 488 -18.71 -14.98 3.05
N LEU A 489 -19.17 -15.86 3.94
CA LEU A 489 -18.58 -16.01 5.27
C LEU A 489 -17.15 -16.55 5.19
N ALA A 490 -16.91 -17.56 4.34
CA ALA A 490 -15.57 -18.09 4.15
C ALA A 490 -14.61 -17.03 3.60
N ALA A 491 -15.05 -16.29 2.56
CA ALA A 491 -14.28 -15.20 1.99
C ALA A 491 -13.99 -14.12 3.03
N ALA A 492 -15.01 -13.66 3.76
CA ALA A 492 -14.85 -12.65 4.81
C ALA A 492 -13.86 -13.13 5.87
N ALA A 493 -14.01 -14.34 6.40
CA ALA A 493 -13.11 -14.91 7.39
C ALA A 493 -11.66 -14.98 6.89
N THR A 494 -11.44 -15.41 5.64
CA THR A 494 -10.10 -15.46 5.05
C THR A 494 -9.48 -14.07 4.87
N VAL A 495 -10.23 -13.09 4.32
CA VAL A 495 -9.74 -11.70 4.18
C VAL A 495 -9.41 -11.10 5.54
N VAL A 496 -10.26 -11.34 6.52
CA VAL A 496 -10.11 -10.90 7.90
C VAL A 496 -8.85 -11.48 8.55
N ILE A 497 -8.59 -12.79 8.38
CA ILE A 497 -7.37 -13.45 8.87
C ILE A 497 -6.13 -12.88 8.18
N ALA A 498 -6.16 -12.71 6.86
CA ALA A 498 -5.05 -12.16 6.09
C ALA A 498 -4.74 -10.69 6.45
N SER A 499 -5.77 -9.87 6.59
CA SER A 499 -5.64 -8.48 7.05
C SER A 499 -5.05 -8.44 8.47
N GLY A 500 -5.42 -9.40 9.32
CA GLY A 500 -4.87 -9.55 10.65
C GLY A 500 -3.38 -9.91 10.69
N THR A 501 -2.87 -10.64 9.70
CA THR A 501 -1.43 -10.89 9.54
C THR A 501 -0.70 -9.78 8.79
N GLY A 502 -1.43 -8.74 8.33
CA GLY A 502 -0.89 -7.63 7.55
C GLY A 502 -0.51 -8.01 6.12
N LEU A 503 -0.89 -9.20 5.65
CA LEU A 503 -0.56 -9.66 4.29
C LEU A 503 -1.60 -9.11 3.30
N PRO A 504 -1.19 -8.34 2.27
CA PRO A 504 -2.10 -7.86 1.25
C PRO A 504 -2.55 -9.03 0.37
N VAL A 505 -3.83 -9.39 0.46
CA VAL A 505 -4.45 -10.46 -0.34
C VAL A 505 -5.35 -9.89 -1.42
N SER A 506 -5.69 -10.72 -2.41
CA SER A 506 -6.71 -10.39 -3.41
C SER A 506 -8.09 -10.86 -2.94
N THR A 507 -8.97 -9.92 -2.62
CA THR A 507 -10.36 -10.22 -2.23
C THR A 507 -11.13 -10.90 -3.36
N THR A 508 -10.88 -10.52 -4.62
CA THR A 508 -11.40 -11.18 -5.82
C THR A 508 -11.06 -12.67 -5.86
N GLN A 509 -9.78 -13.01 -5.65
CA GLN A 509 -9.35 -14.42 -5.67
C GLN A 509 -9.90 -15.21 -4.49
N VAL A 510 -9.94 -14.60 -3.31
CA VAL A 510 -10.50 -15.21 -2.10
C VAL A 510 -11.98 -15.55 -2.31
N LEU A 511 -12.77 -14.63 -2.88
CA LEU A 511 -14.17 -14.89 -3.18
C LEU A 511 -14.32 -16.00 -4.22
N VAL A 512 -13.56 -15.95 -5.32
CA VAL A 512 -13.60 -16.99 -6.36
C VAL A 512 -13.27 -18.35 -5.76
N GLY A 513 -12.21 -18.43 -4.93
CA GLY A 513 -11.86 -19.65 -4.19
C GLY A 513 -13.01 -20.16 -3.32
N ALA A 514 -13.67 -19.28 -2.56
CA ALA A 514 -14.82 -19.64 -1.74
C ALA A 514 -16.01 -20.16 -2.58
N VAL A 515 -16.34 -19.49 -3.69
CA VAL A 515 -17.41 -19.90 -4.61
C VAL A 515 -17.10 -21.26 -5.25
N LEU A 516 -15.85 -21.49 -5.65
CA LEU A 516 -15.38 -22.79 -6.15
C LEU A 516 -15.52 -23.87 -5.08
N GLY A 517 -15.16 -23.58 -3.83
CA GLY A 517 -15.35 -24.50 -2.70
C GLY A 517 -16.80 -24.94 -2.50
N VAL A 518 -17.75 -24.00 -2.55
CA VAL A 518 -19.19 -24.31 -2.51
C VAL A 518 -19.63 -25.12 -3.73
N GLY A 519 -19.13 -24.77 -4.93
CA GLY A 519 -19.42 -25.51 -6.16
C GLY A 519 -18.92 -26.96 -6.11
N LEU A 520 -17.70 -27.18 -5.64
CA LEU A 520 -17.10 -28.50 -5.47
C LEU A 520 -17.86 -29.38 -4.49
N ALA A 521 -18.42 -28.79 -3.42
CA ALA A 521 -19.27 -29.52 -2.48
C ALA A 521 -20.57 -30.05 -3.11
N ARG A 522 -20.99 -29.52 -4.27
CA ARG A 522 -22.11 -30.06 -5.09
C ARG A 522 -21.67 -31.02 -6.20
N GLY A 523 -20.38 -31.12 -6.48
CA GLY A 523 -19.82 -31.88 -7.59
C GLY A 523 -19.31 -31.01 -8.74
N LEU A 524 -18.26 -31.49 -9.42
CA LEU A 524 -17.50 -30.76 -10.44
C LEU A 524 -18.33 -30.23 -11.62
N ALA A 525 -19.47 -30.86 -11.93
CA ALA A 525 -20.35 -30.45 -13.03
C ALA A 525 -21.09 -29.11 -12.79
N ALA A 526 -21.09 -28.59 -11.56
CA ALA A 526 -21.76 -27.33 -11.20
C ALA A 526 -20.91 -26.07 -11.50
N LEU A 527 -19.69 -26.24 -12.03
CA LEU A 527 -18.72 -25.18 -12.29
C LEU A 527 -18.60 -24.88 -13.79
N ASP A 528 -18.65 -23.60 -14.17
CA ASP A 528 -18.34 -23.18 -15.54
C ASP A 528 -16.82 -22.99 -15.71
N THR A 529 -16.18 -23.99 -16.33
CA THR A 529 -14.72 -23.99 -16.55
C THR A 529 -14.25 -22.89 -17.51
N ARG A 530 -15.11 -22.38 -18.40
CA ARG A 530 -14.74 -21.28 -19.31
C ARG A 530 -14.62 -19.97 -18.55
N VAL A 531 -15.54 -19.70 -17.64
CA VAL A 531 -15.51 -18.49 -16.80
C VAL A 531 -14.33 -18.54 -15.84
N ILE A 532 -14.07 -19.70 -15.22
CA ILE A 532 -12.91 -19.92 -14.36
C ILE A 532 -11.61 -19.60 -15.11
N ASN A 533 -11.42 -20.15 -16.31
CA ASN A 533 -10.21 -19.90 -17.11
C ASN A 533 -10.02 -18.42 -17.47
N LYS A 534 -11.12 -17.71 -17.79
CA LYS A 534 -11.07 -16.25 -18.06
C LYS A 534 -10.63 -15.45 -16.82
N ILE A 535 -11.14 -15.83 -15.64
CA ILE A 535 -10.77 -15.19 -14.37
C ILE A 535 -9.28 -15.40 -14.10
N PHE A 536 -8.77 -16.63 -14.19
CA PHE A 536 -7.34 -16.91 -14.01
C PHE A 536 -6.46 -16.13 -15.00
N LEU A 537 -6.87 -16.05 -16.26
CA LEU A 537 -6.16 -15.28 -17.27
C LEU A 537 -6.14 -13.78 -16.94
N SER A 538 -7.24 -13.22 -16.42
CA SER A 538 -7.30 -11.83 -15.99
C SER A 538 -6.30 -11.53 -14.87
N TRP A 539 -6.11 -12.47 -13.93
CA TRP A 539 -5.16 -12.32 -12.83
C TRP A 539 -3.72 -12.30 -13.34
N LEU A 540 -3.40 -13.15 -14.32
CA LEU A 540 -2.08 -13.21 -14.94
C LEU A 540 -1.77 -11.93 -15.72
N ILE A 541 -2.75 -11.36 -16.44
CA ILE A 541 -2.58 -10.14 -17.25
C ILE A 541 -2.47 -8.89 -16.39
N THR A 542 -3.16 -8.84 -15.25
CA THR A 542 -3.25 -7.65 -14.39
C THR A 542 -1.88 -7.20 -13.85
N LEU A 543 -1.02 -8.14 -13.46
CA LEU A 543 0.32 -7.84 -12.92
C LEU A 543 1.23 -7.14 -13.96
N PRO A 544 1.46 -7.72 -15.16
CA PRO A 544 2.20 -7.05 -16.23
C PRO A 544 1.57 -5.73 -16.68
N ALA A 545 0.24 -5.65 -16.77
CA ALA A 545 -0.44 -4.43 -17.19
C ALA A 545 -0.14 -3.28 -16.22
N GLY A 546 -0.29 -3.51 -14.91
CA GLY A 546 0.05 -2.53 -13.88
C GLY A 546 1.54 -2.16 -13.88
N ALA A 547 2.43 -3.14 -14.04
CA ALA A 547 3.87 -2.92 -14.10
C ALA A 547 4.28 -2.04 -15.29
N ILE A 548 3.87 -2.40 -16.51
CA ILE A 548 4.23 -1.69 -17.75
C ILE A 548 3.72 -0.24 -17.70
N MET A 549 2.47 -0.05 -17.31
CA MET A 549 1.89 1.29 -17.20
C MET A 549 2.59 2.14 -16.13
N SER A 550 2.97 1.53 -15.00
CA SER A 550 3.71 2.21 -13.93
C SER A 550 5.10 2.65 -14.40
N ILE A 551 5.80 1.81 -15.15
CA ILE A 551 7.11 2.15 -15.74
C ILE A 551 6.98 3.38 -16.66
N ILE A 552 5.96 3.39 -17.54
CA ILE A 552 5.72 4.50 -18.46
C ILE A 552 5.42 5.79 -17.68
N PHE A 553 4.49 5.75 -16.73
CA PHE A 553 4.14 6.92 -15.93
C PHE A 553 5.29 7.41 -15.06
N PHE A 554 6.12 6.49 -14.54
CA PHE A 554 7.30 6.85 -13.76
C PHE A 554 8.28 7.69 -14.56
N PHE A 555 8.64 7.26 -15.78
CA PHE A 555 9.55 8.03 -16.63
C PHE A 555 8.96 9.36 -17.08
N ILE A 556 7.64 9.43 -17.32
CA ILE A 556 6.95 10.70 -17.61
C ILE A 556 7.04 11.65 -16.42
N ILE A 557 6.68 11.20 -15.22
CA ILE A 557 6.73 12.02 -14.00
C ILE A 557 8.18 12.45 -13.70
N LYS A 558 9.13 11.52 -13.80
CA LYS A 558 10.56 11.82 -13.65
C LYS A 558 11.03 12.89 -14.64
N SER A 559 10.60 12.84 -15.90
CA SER A 559 10.93 13.86 -16.90
C SER A 559 10.26 15.21 -16.66
N LEU A 560 9.11 15.25 -16.00
CA LEU A 560 8.38 16.50 -15.71
C LEU A 560 8.95 17.25 -14.51
N PHE A 561 9.45 16.53 -13.50
CA PHE A 561 9.91 17.10 -12.23
C PHE A 561 11.41 16.97 -11.98
N GLY A 562 12.14 16.19 -12.77
CA GLY A 562 13.58 15.95 -12.63
C GLY A 562 14.41 16.59 -13.74
N ALA A 563 14.02 17.78 -14.21
CA ALA A 563 14.75 18.57 -15.20
C ALA A 563 15.74 19.53 -14.54
#